data_AF-A0A935WPJ5-F1
#
_entry.id   AF-A0A935WPJ5-F1
#
_cell.length_a   1.000
_cell.length_b   1.000
_cell.length_c   1.000
_cell.angle_alpha   90.00
_cell.angle_beta   90.00
_cell.angle_gamma   90.00
#
_symmetry.space_group_name_H-M   'P 1'
#
loop_
_entity.id
_entity.type
_entity.pdbx_description
1 polymer ?
#
loop_
_entity_poly.entity_id
_entity_poly.type
_entity_poly.pdbx_seq_one_letter_code
_entity_poly.pdbx_strand_id
1 'polypeptide(L)'
;MAIQMFVGQGAVVLFAILAALAIAIAPSSSGATFPVWSAFGFYALFIFLFIAPRIFGVLDALWNSAARYGGSVRLILAGAIDMVFTFVHAPLQMFAASYFMVAALFGRKTKWDGQQRDGYRVPWKAAAKTFLPHTVLGIGLLLFVLLVSAKSAIWFVPFVFGLIVVIPFAVYTSDTRLGAWAERNKLCAMPEEFDMPEEIRAVQASG
;
A
#
# COMPACT_ATOMS: atom_id res chain seq x y z
N MET A 1 15.65 -7.33 17.49
CA MET A 1 14.45 -6.47 17.49
C MET A 1 14.16 -5.84 16.12
N ALA A 2 15.07 -5.12 15.46
CA ALA A 2 14.79 -4.51 14.13
C ALA A 2 14.55 -5.52 12.99
N ILE A 3 15.32 -6.61 12.92
CA ILE A 3 15.15 -7.64 11.86
C ILE A 3 13.78 -8.34 11.95
N GLN A 4 13.25 -8.54 13.17
CA GLN A 4 11.95 -9.20 13.38
C GLN A 4 10.77 -8.39 12.82
N MET A 5 10.87 -7.06 12.73
CA MET A 5 9.84 -6.20 12.13
C MET A 5 9.72 -6.43 10.62
N PHE A 6 10.82 -6.82 9.95
CA PHE A 6 10.85 -7.07 8.51
C PHE A 6 10.51 -8.51 8.14
N VAL A 7 10.70 -9.47 9.06
CA VAL A 7 10.28 -10.88 8.86
C VAL A 7 8.78 -10.97 8.61
N GLY A 8 7.97 -10.18 9.33
CA GLY A 8 6.51 -10.13 9.13
C GLY A 8 6.11 -9.60 7.75
N GLN A 9 6.89 -8.68 7.18
CA GLN A 9 6.64 -8.13 5.84
C GLN A 9 6.98 -9.15 4.74
N GLY A 10 8.02 -9.97 4.95
CA GLY A 10 8.36 -11.09 4.06
C GLY A 10 7.36 -12.24 4.12
N ALA A 11 6.73 -12.44 5.27
CA ALA A 11 5.77 -13.51 5.49
C ALA A 11 4.54 -13.43 4.57
N VAL A 12 4.12 -12.24 4.14
CA VAL A 12 2.95 -12.08 3.26
C VAL A 12 3.26 -12.47 1.81
N VAL A 13 4.47 -12.20 1.32
CA VAL A 13 4.91 -12.66 -0.02
C VAL A 13 5.04 -14.18 -0.03
N LEU A 14 5.63 -14.74 1.04
CA LEU A 14 5.68 -16.19 1.22
C LEU A 14 4.28 -16.79 1.31
N PHE A 15 3.38 -16.18 2.10
CA PHE A 15 1.98 -16.58 2.20
C PHE A 15 1.28 -16.55 0.84
N ALA A 16 1.47 -15.52 0.02
CA ALA A 16 0.87 -15.43 -1.30
C ALA A 16 1.36 -16.56 -2.23
N ILE A 17 2.66 -16.88 -2.20
CA ILE A 17 3.24 -18.00 -2.96
C ILE A 17 2.70 -19.34 -2.45
N LEU A 18 2.68 -19.54 -1.13
CA LEU A 18 2.17 -20.77 -0.52
C LEU A 18 0.67 -20.94 -0.74
N ALA A 19 -0.11 -19.86 -0.73
CA ALA A 19 -1.54 -19.87 -1.02
C ALA A 19 -1.78 -20.25 -2.49
N ALA A 20 -1.02 -19.67 -3.42
CA ALA A 20 -1.07 -20.06 -4.83
C ALA A 20 -0.72 -21.54 -5.03
N LEU A 21 0.34 -22.03 -4.37
CA LEU A 21 0.73 -23.44 -4.41
C LEU A 21 -0.32 -24.35 -3.77
N ALA A 22 -0.89 -23.96 -2.64
CA ALA A 22 -1.95 -24.68 -1.94
C ALA A 22 -3.18 -24.86 -2.83
N ILE A 23 -3.57 -23.83 -3.58
CA ILE A 23 -4.66 -23.91 -4.57
C ILE A 23 -4.32 -24.91 -5.68
N ALA A 24 -3.06 -25.00 -6.10
CA ALA A 24 -2.61 -25.93 -7.15
C ALA A 24 -2.54 -27.40 -6.70
N ILE A 25 -2.20 -27.66 -5.43
CA ILE A 25 -2.06 -29.02 -4.89
C ILE A 25 -3.32 -29.53 -4.18
N ALA A 26 -4.33 -28.67 -3.97
CA ALA A 26 -5.54 -29.04 -3.26
C ALA A 26 -6.25 -30.20 -3.99
N PRO A 27 -6.54 -31.32 -3.31
CA PRO A 27 -7.26 -32.43 -3.93
C PRO A 27 -8.65 -31.94 -4.36
N SER A 28 -8.98 -32.10 -5.63
CA SER A 28 -10.30 -31.77 -6.19
C SER A 28 -11.43 -32.68 -5.69
N SER A 29 -11.13 -33.65 -4.83
CA SER A 29 -11.99 -34.79 -4.51
C SER A 29 -12.08 -35.18 -3.02
N SER A 30 -11.69 -34.31 -2.08
CA SER A 30 -12.07 -34.55 -0.68
C SER A 30 -13.55 -34.22 -0.53
N GLY A 31 -14.40 -35.22 -0.24
CA GLY A 31 -15.83 -35.06 0.07
C GLY A 31 -16.14 -34.21 1.32
N ALA A 32 -15.17 -33.44 1.81
CA ALA A 32 -15.35 -32.40 2.80
C ALA A 32 -15.89 -31.15 2.10
N THR A 33 -17.16 -30.83 2.35
CA THR A 33 -17.74 -29.53 1.99
C THR A 33 -16.92 -28.42 2.64
N PHE A 34 -16.16 -27.67 1.83
CA PHE A 34 -15.45 -26.49 2.32
C PHE A 34 -16.48 -25.48 2.85
N PRO A 35 -16.35 -25.01 4.10
CA PRO A 35 -17.34 -24.12 4.71
C PRO A 35 -17.15 -22.69 4.19
N VAL A 36 -17.71 -22.43 3.00
CA VAL A 36 -17.55 -21.15 2.27
C VAL A 36 -17.97 -19.95 3.12
N TRP A 37 -19.05 -20.07 3.91
CA TRP A 37 -19.56 -18.98 4.74
C TRP A 37 -18.64 -18.61 5.90
N SER A 38 -18.04 -19.60 6.57
CA SER A 38 -17.07 -19.29 7.62
C SER A 38 -15.78 -18.71 7.04
N ALA A 39 -15.33 -19.21 5.89
CA ALA A 39 -14.18 -18.63 5.18
C ALA A 39 -14.44 -17.17 4.78
N PHE A 40 -15.63 -16.86 4.28
CA PHE A 40 -16.05 -15.50 3.99
C PHE A 40 -16.07 -14.62 5.24
N GLY A 41 -16.64 -15.11 6.34
CA GLY A 41 -16.67 -14.40 7.63
C GLY A 41 -15.27 -14.08 8.17
N PHE A 42 -14.36 -15.06 8.13
CA PHE A 42 -12.96 -14.86 8.51
C PHE A 42 -12.26 -13.84 7.63
N TYR A 43 -12.47 -13.90 6.31
CA TYR A 43 -11.88 -12.97 5.37
C TYR A 43 -12.42 -11.54 5.58
N ALA A 44 -13.73 -11.39 5.74
CA ALA A 44 -14.36 -10.11 6.01
C ALA A 44 -13.87 -9.51 7.34
N LEU A 45 -13.74 -10.34 8.39
CA LEU A 45 -13.19 -9.93 9.67
C LEU A 45 -11.72 -9.51 9.54
N PHE A 46 -10.91 -10.25 8.78
CA PHE A 46 -9.52 -9.91 8.53
C PHE A 46 -9.39 -8.54 7.84
N ILE A 47 -10.15 -8.31 6.76
CA ILE A 47 -10.16 -7.03 6.05
C ILE A 47 -10.66 -5.91 6.97
N PHE A 48 -11.72 -6.16 7.75
CA PHE A 48 -12.23 -5.20 8.72
C PHE A 48 -11.16 -4.83 9.74
N LEU A 49 -10.51 -5.79 10.39
CA LEU A 49 -9.48 -5.53 11.39
C LEU A 49 -8.25 -4.84 10.79
N PHE A 50 -7.89 -5.16 9.54
CA PHE A 50 -6.80 -4.51 8.82
C PHE A 50 -7.08 -3.01 8.60
N ILE A 51 -8.33 -2.67 8.33
CA ILE A 51 -8.77 -1.32 7.97
C ILE A 51 -9.29 -0.52 9.20
N ALA A 52 -9.76 -1.21 10.23
CA ALA A 52 -10.36 -0.67 11.44
C ALA A 52 -9.61 0.51 12.05
N PRO A 53 -8.28 0.46 12.29
CA PRO A 53 -7.58 1.60 12.91
C PRO A 53 -7.69 2.88 12.08
N ARG A 54 -7.70 2.78 10.74
CA ARG A 54 -7.88 3.94 9.84
C ARG A 54 -9.31 4.48 9.93
N ILE A 55 -10.31 3.60 9.90
CA ILE A 55 -11.72 3.99 10.03
C ILE A 55 -11.94 4.70 11.37
N PHE A 56 -11.48 4.13 12.48
CA PHE A 56 -11.65 4.72 13.79
C PHE A 56 -10.91 6.05 13.93
N GLY A 57 -9.70 6.19 13.37
CA GLY A 57 -8.99 7.46 13.36
C GLY A 57 -9.73 8.56 12.62
N VAL A 58 -10.32 8.25 11.46
CA VAL A 58 -11.13 9.21 10.68
C VAL A 58 -12.43 9.54 11.42
N LEU A 59 -13.10 8.56 12.03
CA LEU A 59 -14.33 8.76 12.81
C LEU A 59 -14.08 9.63 14.05
N ASP A 60 -12.99 9.37 14.77
CA ASP A 60 -12.58 10.17 15.93
C ASP A 60 -12.28 11.62 15.52
N ALA A 61 -11.51 11.81 14.45
CA ALA A 61 -11.24 13.13 13.91
C ALA A 61 -12.52 13.83 13.43
N LEU A 62 -13.48 13.10 12.83
CA LEU A 62 -14.76 13.65 12.41
C LEU A 62 -15.60 14.15 13.58
N TRP A 63 -15.55 13.45 14.71
CA TRP A 63 -16.32 13.80 15.90
C TRP A 63 -15.70 14.97 16.66
N ASN A 64 -14.37 14.96 16.82
CA ASN A 64 -13.69 15.85 17.76
C ASN A 64 -13.01 17.05 17.10
N SER A 65 -12.61 16.95 15.84
CA SER A 65 -11.69 17.94 15.24
C SER A 65 -11.90 18.20 13.75
N ALA A 66 -13.05 17.84 13.17
CA ALA A 66 -13.31 18.00 11.73
C ALA A 66 -13.05 19.41 11.20
N ALA A 67 -13.40 20.44 11.97
CA ALA A 67 -13.16 21.84 11.61
C ALA A 67 -11.66 22.16 11.48
N ARG A 68 -10.81 21.53 12.30
CA ARG A 68 -9.35 21.71 12.29
C ARG A 68 -8.68 21.15 11.03
N TYR A 69 -9.32 20.16 10.38
CA TYR A 69 -8.89 19.58 9.10
C TYR A 69 -9.58 20.23 7.87
N GLY A 70 -10.18 21.41 8.04
CA GLY A 70 -10.88 22.11 6.96
C GLY A 70 -12.28 21.57 6.65
N GLY A 71 -12.89 20.82 7.56
CA GLY A 71 -14.27 20.36 7.52
C GLY A 71 -14.44 18.85 7.26
N SER A 72 -15.63 18.32 7.57
CA SER A 72 -15.92 16.89 7.51
C SER A 72 -15.76 16.28 6.11
N VAL A 73 -16.14 17.01 5.05
CA VAL A 73 -16.01 16.52 3.66
C VAL A 73 -14.56 16.31 3.28
N ARG A 74 -13.68 17.27 3.60
CA ARG A 74 -12.24 17.18 3.30
C ARG A 74 -11.58 16.07 4.09
N LEU A 75 -11.96 15.90 5.35
CA LEU A 75 -11.46 14.83 6.21
C LEU A 75 -11.87 13.43 5.68
N ILE A 76 -13.11 13.25 5.23
CA ILE A 76 -13.56 12.00 4.62
C ILE A 76 -12.80 11.73 3.32
N LEU A 77 -12.65 12.74 2.44
CA LEU A 77 -11.90 12.61 1.20
C LEU A 77 -10.42 12.26 1.47
N ALA A 78 -9.80 12.93 2.44
CA ALA A 78 -8.42 12.65 2.84
C ALA A 78 -8.27 11.21 3.37
N GLY A 79 -9.19 10.77 4.23
CA GLY A 79 -9.22 9.40 4.73
C GLY A 79 -9.41 8.37 3.61
N ALA A 80 -10.28 8.64 2.63
CA ALA A 80 -10.48 7.76 1.48
C ALA A 80 -9.23 7.68 0.59
N ILE A 81 -8.58 8.82 0.30
CA ILE A 81 -7.33 8.87 -0.47
C ILE A 81 -6.23 8.09 0.26
N ASP A 82 -6.02 8.36 1.55
CA ASP A 82 -5.04 7.67 2.38
C ASP A 82 -5.30 6.15 2.41
N MET A 83 -6.57 5.73 2.45
CA MET A 83 -6.92 4.32 2.41
C MET A 83 -6.54 3.65 1.09
N VAL A 84 -6.82 4.30 -0.04
CA VAL A 84 -6.44 3.81 -1.37
C VAL A 84 -4.91 3.74 -1.48
N PHE A 85 -4.19 4.77 -1.04
CA PHE A 85 -2.73 4.78 -1.03
C PHE A 85 -2.18 3.65 -0.16
N THR A 86 -2.71 3.48 1.06
CA THR A 86 -2.29 2.41 1.97
C THR A 86 -2.52 1.04 1.37
N PHE A 87 -3.69 0.82 0.75
CA PHE A 87 -4.05 -0.45 0.13
C PHE A 87 -3.12 -0.79 -1.05
N VAL A 88 -2.82 0.18 -1.91
CA VAL A 88 -1.88 -0.01 -3.03
C VAL A 88 -0.46 -0.17 -2.53
N HIS A 89 -0.04 0.58 -1.50
CA HIS A 89 1.33 0.61 -1.01
C HIS A 89 1.70 -0.62 -0.16
N ALA A 90 0.76 -1.23 0.54
CA ALA A 90 1.03 -2.36 1.44
C ALA A 90 1.73 -3.55 0.73
N PRO A 91 1.24 -4.06 -0.42
CA PRO A 91 1.92 -5.12 -1.17
C PRO A 91 3.33 -4.73 -1.67
N LEU A 92 3.52 -3.46 -2.03
CA LEU A 92 4.81 -2.95 -2.52
C LEU A 92 5.84 -2.98 -1.39
N GLN A 93 5.46 -2.50 -0.21
CA GLN A 93 6.34 -2.48 0.96
C GLN A 93 6.74 -3.90 1.38
N MET A 94 5.78 -4.84 1.35
CA MET A 94 6.04 -6.25 1.66
C MET A 94 7.04 -6.88 0.68
N PHE A 95 6.88 -6.61 -0.61
CA PHE A 95 7.81 -7.10 -1.62
C PHE A 95 9.18 -6.44 -1.50
N ALA A 96 9.24 -5.12 -1.33
CA ALA A 96 10.50 -4.40 -1.19
C ALA A 96 11.29 -4.88 0.03
N ALA A 97 10.60 -5.11 1.16
CA ALA A 97 11.21 -5.69 2.36
C ALA A 97 11.73 -7.10 2.09
N SER A 98 10.96 -7.95 1.41
CA SER A 98 11.37 -9.31 1.04
C SER A 98 12.62 -9.30 0.16
N TYR A 99 12.62 -8.47 -0.89
CA TYR A 99 13.76 -8.31 -1.78
C TYR A 99 14.99 -7.82 -1.03
N PHE A 100 14.83 -6.82 -0.16
CA PHE A 100 15.93 -6.29 0.66
C PHE A 100 16.54 -7.36 1.57
N MET A 101 15.72 -8.16 2.26
CA MET A 101 16.20 -9.25 3.11
C MET A 101 16.98 -10.30 2.31
N VAL A 102 16.45 -10.72 1.16
CA VAL A 102 17.15 -11.66 0.27
C VAL A 102 18.45 -11.07 -0.24
N ALA A 103 18.43 -9.82 -0.72
CA ALA A 103 19.62 -9.12 -1.21
C ALA A 103 20.70 -8.97 -0.13
N ALA A 104 20.29 -8.69 1.13
CA ALA A 104 21.19 -8.59 2.27
C ALA A 104 21.86 -9.95 2.59
N LEU A 105 21.14 -11.07 2.50
CA LEU A 105 21.70 -12.41 2.68
C LEU A 105 22.80 -12.71 1.63
N PHE A 106 22.64 -12.20 0.41
CA PHE A 106 23.65 -12.29 -0.65
C PHE A 106 24.72 -11.19 -0.60
N GLY A 107 24.82 -10.45 0.51
CA GLY A 107 25.87 -9.45 0.73
C GLY A 107 25.73 -8.17 -0.10
N ARG A 108 24.58 -7.91 -0.74
CA ARG A 108 24.35 -6.65 -1.44
C ARG A 108 24.15 -5.53 -0.41
N LYS A 109 25.07 -4.57 -0.41
CA LYS A 109 24.95 -3.36 0.40
C LYS A 109 24.13 -2.32 -0.35
N THR A 110 23.00 -1.90 0.22
CA THR A 110 22.27 -0.73 -0.27
C THR A 110 23.08 0.52 0.05
N LYS A 111 23.46 1.26 -0.99
CA LYS A 111 23.99 2.62 -0.81
C LYS A 111 22.84 3.54 -0.49
N TRP A 112 22.98 4.34 0.56
CA TRP A 112 22.12 5.49 0.78
C TRP A 112 22.54 6.57 -0.21
N ASP A 113 21.84 6.65 -1.34
CA ASP A 113 22.07 7.69 -2.33
C ASP A 113 21.31 8.97 -1.92
N GLY A 114 21.71 10.12 -2.43
CA GLY A 114 21.05 11.39 -2.13
C GLY A 114 19.57 11.34 -2.53
N GLN A 115 18.66 11.52 -1.57
CA GLN A 115 17.23 11.58 -1.84
C GLN A 115 16.92 12.86 -2.64
N GLN A 116 16.36 12.73 -3.85
CA GLN A 116 15.83 13.89 -4.58
C GLN A 116 14.61 14.42 -3.82
N ARG A 117 14.77 15.58 -3.18
CA ARG A 117 13.72 16.28 -2.41
C ARG A 117 12.94 17.29 -3.23
N ASP A 118 13.49 17.76 -4.35
CA ASP A 118 12.79 18.68 -5.24
C ASP A 118 11.72 17.95 -6.07
N GLY A 119 10.65 18.67 -6.44
CA GLY A 119 9.53 18.13 -7.19
C GLY A 119 9.94 17.56 -8.54
N TYR A 120 10.33 16.29 -8.55
CA TYR A 120 10.74 15.55 -9.73
C TYR A 120 9.67 14.52 -10.09
N ARG A 121 9.05 14.72 -11.26
CA ARG A 121 8.13 13.74 -11.81
C ARG A 121 8.91 12.54 -12.33
N VAL A 122 8.61 11.36 -11.80
CA VAL A 122 9.27 10.13 -12.22
C VAL A 122 8.85 9.81 -13.67
N PRO A 123 9.80 9.70 -14.61
CA PRO A 123 9.46 9.36 -15.99
C PRO A 123 9.04 7.88 -16.06
N TRP A 124 8.05 7.57 -16.90
CA TRP A 124 7.53 6.22 -17.09
C TRP A 124 8.62 5.17 -17.31
N LYS A 125 9.66 5.51 -18.08
CA LYS A 125 10.78 4.59 -18.35
C LYS A 125 11.59 4.27 -17.08
N ALA A 126 11.81 5.25 -16.20
CA ALA A 126 12.51 5.02 -14.93
C ALA A 126 11.66 4.23 -13.94
N ALA A 127 10.36 4.56 -13.85
CA ALA A 127 9.40 3.79 -13.05
C ALA A 127 9.33 2.34 -13.53
N ALA A 128 9.16 2.12 -14.84
CA ALA A 128 9.14 0.79 -15.42
C ALA A 128 10.43 0.01 -15.14
N LYS A 129 11.61 0.60 -15.35
CA LYS A 129 12.89 -0.09 -15.07
C LYS A 129 13.01 -0.54 -13.61
N THR A 130 12.50 0.25 -12.68
CA THR A 130 12.59 -0.04 -11.24
C THR A 130 11.53 -1.06 -10.80
N PHE A 131 10.30 -0.90 -11.27
CA PHE A 131 9.17 -1.67 -10.79
C PHE A 131 8.75 -2.83 -11.70
N LEU A 132 9.38 -3.03 -12.87
CA LEU A 132 9.12 -4.17 -13.77
C LEU A 132 9.09 -5.51 -13.04
N PRO A 133 10.05 -5.85 -12.15
CA PRO A 133 10.04 -7.13 -11.45
C PRO A 133 8.79 -7.33 -10.58
N HIS A 134 8.27 -6.23 -9.99
CA HIS A 134 7.07 -6.26 -9.16
C HIS A 134 5.84 -6.55 -10.02
N THR A 135 5.69 -5.82 -11.12
CA THR A 135 4.57 -6.00 -12.05
C THR A 135 4.58 -7.36 -12.71
N VAL A 136 5.74 -7.86 -13.15
CA VAL A 136 5.88 -9.20 -13.74
C VAL A 136 5.50 -10.28 -12.73
N LEU A 137 5.95 -10.16 -11.48
CA LEU A 137 5.62 -11.13 -10.44
C LEU A 137 4.12 -11.09 -10.09
N GLY A 138 3.54 -9.89 -9.96
CA GLY A 138 2.10 -9.74 -9.69
C GLY A 138 1.23 -10.34 -10.80
N ILE A 139 1.56 -10.06 -12.06
CA ILE A 139 0.87 -10.65 -13.22
C ILE A 139 1.09 -12.16 -13.28
N GLY A 140 2.32 -12.64 -13.09
CA GLY A 140 2.66 -14.05 -13.13
C GLY A 140 1.91 -14.88 -12.08
N LEU A 141 1.83 -14.38 -10.84
CA LEU A 141 1.06 -15.03 -9.78
C LEU A 141 -0.44 -15.00 -10.06
N LEU A 142 -0.99 -13.88 -10.55
CA LEU A 142 -2.40 -13.79 -10.89
C LEU A 142 -2.78 -14.75 -12.01
N LEU A 143 -1.97 -14.80 -13.08
CA LEU A 143 -2.17 -15.73 -14.19
C LEU A 143 -2.05 -17.18 -13.73
N PHE A 144 -1.08 -17.50 -12.87
CA PHE A 144 -0.95 -18.84 -12.30
C PHE A 144 -2.22 -19.25 -11.54
N VAL A 145 -2.74 -18.40 -10.65
CA VAL A 145 -3.98 -18.69 -9.92
C VAL A 145 -5.19 -18.79 -10.87
N LEU A 146 -5.27 -17.94 -11.90
CA LEU A 146 -6.33 -18.01 -12.91
C LEU A 146 -6.34 -19.34 -13.67
N LEU A 147 -5.17 -19.87 -14.02
CA LEU A 147 -5.02 -21.15 -14.71
C LEU A 147 -5.44 -22.35 -13.83
N VAL A 148 -5.28 -22.23 -12.50
CA VAL A 148 -5.65 -23.29 -11.56
C VAL A 148 -7.11 -23.19 -11.14
N SER A 149 -7.58 -22.00 -10.75
CA SER A 149 -8.96 -21.75 -10.30
C SER A 149 -9.35 -20.29 -10.48
N ALA A 150 -10.16 -20.02 -11.51
CA ALA A 150 -10.70 -18.69 -11.78
C ALA A 150 -11.52 -18.13 -10.60
N LYS A 151 -12.22 -19.00 -9.86
CA LYS A 151 -13.00 -18.59 -8.68
C LYS A 151 -12.11 -18.13 -7.53
N SER A 152 -10.91 -18.72 -7.39
CA SER A 152 -9.95 -18.32 -6.35
C SER A 152 -9.19 -17.04 -6.71
N ALA A 153 -9.03 -16.75 -8.01
CA ALA A 153 -8.28 -15.59 -8.48
C ALA A 153 -8.85 -14.25 -7.97
N ILE A 154 -10.18 -14.10 -7.88
CA ILE A 154 -10.80 -12.86 -7.39
C ILE A 154 -10.40 -12.53 -5.95
N TRP A 155 -10.23 -13.55 -5.11
CA TRP A 155 -9.79 -13.40 -3.71
C TRP A 155 -8.31 -13.08 -3.59
N PHE A 156 -7.54 -13.39 -4.64
CA PHE A 156 -6.11 -13.14 -4.71
C PHE A 156 -5.78 -11.72 -5.20
N VAL A 157 -6.71 -11.07 -5.91
CA VAL A 157 -6.53 -9.71 -6.47
C VAL A 157 -6.03 -8.70 -5.43
N PRO A 158 -6.62 -8.56 -4.23
CA PRO A 158 -6.17 -7.58 -3.22
C PRO A 158 -4.68 -7.68 -2.85
N PHE A 159 -4.09 -8.88 -2.95
CA PHE A 159 -2.70 -9.12 -2.59
C PHE A 159 -1.73 -8.73 -3.70
N VAL A 160 -2.12 -8.90 -4.97
CA VAL A 160 -1.27 -8.62 -6.14
C VAL A 160 -1.58 -7.30 -6.83
N PHE A 161 -2.74 -6.70 -6.54
CA PHE A 161 -3.22 -5.50 -7.23
C PHE A 161 -2.18 -4.37 -7.18
N GLY A 162 -1.65 -4.07 -5.99
CA GLY A 162 -0.61 -3.05 -5.83
C GLY A 162 0.62 -3.31 -6.71
N LEU A 163 1.08 -4.56 -6.77
CA LEU A 163 2.23 -4.96 -7.60
C LEU A 163 1.97 -4.77 -9.09
N ILE A 164 0.75 -4.98 -9.55
CA ILE A 164 0.37 -4.80 -10.96
C ILE A 164 0.31 -3.31 -11.31
N VAL A 165 -0.28 -2.48 -10.45
CA VAL A 165 -0.49 -1.04 -10.71
C VAL A 165 0.63 -0.13 -10.22
N VAL A 166 1.72 -0.67 -9.68
CA VAL A 166 2.83 0.11 -9.11
C VAL A 166 3.46 1.11 -10.09
N ILE A 167 3.58 0.76 -11.38
CA ILE A 167 4.20 1.64 -12.39
C ILE A 167 3.35 2.90 -12.60
N PRO A 168 2.06 2.81 -12.98
CA PRO A 168 1.23 4.01 -13.10
C PRO A 168 1.08 4.72 -11.76
N PHE A 169 0.95 3.99 -10.65
CA PHE A 169 0.85 4.57 -9.31
C PHE A 169 2.05 5.49 -9.01
N ALA A 170 3.29 5.00 -9.13
CA ALA A 170 4.49 5.78 -8.87
C ALA A 170 4.62 7.04 -9.76
N VAL A 171 4.15 6.96 -11.02
CA VAL A 171 4.18 8.11 -11.93
C VAL A 171 3.13 9.15 -11.56
N TYR A 172 1.90 8.74 -11.22
CA TYR A 172 0.84 9.67 -10.84
C TYR A 172 1.10 10.31 -9.47
N THR A 173 1.61 9.55 -8.51
CA THR A 173 1.91 10.07 -7.17
C THR A 173 3.13 10.99 -7.13
N SER A 174 4.02 10.90 -8.15
CA SER A 174 5.15 11.83 -8.30
C SER A 174 4.84 13.03 -9.21
N ASP A 175 3.61 13.15 -9.74
CA ASP A 175 3.25 14.27 -10.59
C ASP A 175 3.13 15.56 -9.78
N THR A 176 3.99 16.53 -10.10
CA THR A 176 4.06 17.81 -9.40
C THR A 176 2.83 18.68 -9.60
N ARG A 177 2.07 18.50 -10.69
CA ARG A 177 0.82 19.23 -10.93
C ARG A 177 -0.28 18.68 -10.04
N LEU A 178 -0.35 17.36 -9.88
CA LEU A 178 -1.29 16.72 -8.95
C LEU A 178 -0.99 17.14 -7.51
N GLY A 179 0.29 17.16 -7.11
CA GLY A 179 0.73 17.66 -5.81
C GLY A 179 0.33 19.12 -5.58
N ALA A 180 0.68 20.02 -6.52
CA ALA A 180 0.33 21.44 -6.41
C ALA A 180 -1.18 21.69 -6.42
N TRP A 181 -1.96 20.87 -7.14
CA TRP A 181 -3.42 20.94 -7.12
C TRP A 181 -3.97 20.49 -5.76
N ALA A 182 -3.47 19.39 -5.20
CA ALA A 182 -3.88 18.91 -3.87
C ALA A 182 -3.58 19.96 -2.78
N GLU A 183 -2.37 20.54 -2.81
CA GLU A 183 -1.93 21.60 -1.92
C GLU A 183 -2.84 22.84 -2.01
N ARG A 184 -3.11 23.33 -3.23
CA ARG A 184 -4.01 24.49 -3.46
C ARG A 184 -5.42 24.26 -2.93
N ASN A 185 -5.92 23.03 -3.02
CA ASN A 185 -7.25 22.66 -2.52
C ASN A 185 -7.24 22.27 -1.03
N LYS A 186 -6.07 22.28 -0.38
CA LYS A 186 -5.84 21.78 0.98
C LYS A 186 -6.41 20.37 1.19
N LEU A 187 -6.24 19.52 0.17
CA LEU A 187 -6.61 18.11 0.22
C LEU A 187 -5.52 17.34 0.96
N CYS A 188 -5.91 16.55 1.96
CA CYS A 188 -4.99 15.85 2.87
C CYS A 188 -4.04 16.79 3.64
N ALA A 189 -4.39 18.06 3.78
CA ALA A 189 -3.60 19.03 4.53
C ALA A 189 -3.65 18.72 6.03
N MET A 190 -2.50 18.86 6.69
CA MET A 190 -2.41 18.75 8.14
C MET A 190 -3.00 20.00 8.83
N PRO A 191 -3.47 19.90 10.08
CA PRO A 191 -3.92 21.05 10.86
C PRO A 191 -2.96 22.25 10.84
N GLU A 192 -1.66 21.97 10.88
CA GLU A 192 -0.58 22.93 10.88
C GLU A 192 -0.47 23.69 9.54
N GLU A 193 -1.05 23.18 8.45
CA GLU A 193 -1.13 23.86 7.16
C GLU A 193 -2.38 24.78 7.05
N PHE A 194 -3.32 24.63 7.98
CA PHE A 194 -4.44 25.55 8.13
C PHE A 194 -4.10 26.67 9.11
N ASP A 195 -3.49 26.32 10.24
CA ASP A 195 -3.03 27.25 11.26
C ASP A 195 -1.55 27.00 11.55
N MET A 196 -0.69 27.81 10.93
CA MET A 196 0.75 27.60 10.96
C MET A 196 1.32 27.92 12.34
N PRO A 197 1.99 26.93 13.00
CA PRO A 197 2.60 27.11 14.31
C PRO A 197 3.62 28.25 14.33
N GLU A 198 3.76 28.89 15.50
CA GLU A 198 4.63 30.05 15.67
C GLU A 198 6.11 29.71 15.40
N GLU A 199 6.54 28.48 15.69
CA GLU A 199 7.90 28.02 15.49
C GLU A 199 8.29 27.99 14.00
N ILE A 200 7.38 27.54 13.14
CA ILE A 200 7.61 27.51 11.68
C ILE A 200 7.61 28.93 11.12
N ARG A 201 6.71 29.78 11.63
CA ARG A 201 6.63 31.19 11.26
C ARG A 201 7.91 31.96 11.62
N ALA A 202 8.47 31.69 12.80
CA ALA A 202 9.70 32.32 13.27
C ALA A 202 10.92 31.93 12.41
N VAL A 203 11.04 30.66 12.02
CA VAL A 203 12.13 30.20 11.14
C VAL A 203 12.02 30.81 9.74
N GLN A 204 10.80 30.85 9.17
CA GLN A 204 10.58 31.48 7.85
C GLN A 204 10.83 32.99 7.85
N ALA A 205 10.60 33.68 8.97
CA ALA A 205 10.89 35.11 9.10
C ALA A 205 12.39 35.40 9.32
N SER A 206 13.19 34.39 9.68
CA SER A 206 14.63 34.52 9.98
C SER A 206 15.56 34.16 8.82
N GLY A 207 15.02 33.67 7.70
CA GLY A 207 15.76 33.33 6.48
C GLY A 207 15.45 34.27 5.33
#